data_AF-A0A1F4AQS5-F1
#
_entry.id   AF-A0A1F4AQS5-F1
#
_cell.length_a   1.000
_cell.length_b   1.000
_cell.length_c   1.000
_cell.angle_alpha   90.00
_cell.angle_beta   90.00
_cell.angle_gamma   90.00
#
_symmetry.space_group_name_H-M   'P 1'
#
loop_
_entity.id
_entity.type
_entity.pdbx_description
1 polymer ?
#
loop_
_entity_poly.entity_id
_entity_poly.type
_entity_poly.pdbx_seq_one_letter_code
_entity_poly.pdbx_strand_id
1 'polypeptide(L)' 'MKQFRSAKKRITVSAGESVRIIRELQGLSQNQLAQRTGIPQATLSAIENDRVRLGVERAKVLARALKCHPAVLVFP' A
#
# COMPACT_ATOMS: atom_id res chain seq x y z
N MET A 1 -11.60 31.98 -4.01
CA MET A 1 -10.66 30.89 -3.63
C MET A 1 -9.25 31.47 -3.58
N LYS A 2 -8.72 31.89 -2.43
CA LYS A 2 -7.49 32.71 -2.40
C LYS A 2 -6.35 32.25 -1.47
N GLN A 3 -6.42 31.06 -0.85
CA GLN A 3 -5.30 30.58 -0.01
C GLN A 3 -5.14 29.05 0.00
N PHE A 4 -5.11 28.39 -1.16
CA PHE A 4 -4.61 27.01 -1.21
C PHE A 4 -3.09 27.03 -1.08
N ARG A 5 -2.56 26.44 0.00
CA ARG A 5 -1.12 26.19 0.18
C ARG A 5 -0.91 24.69 0.23
N SER A 6 -0.14 24.16 -0.72
CA SER A 6 0.22 22.74 -0.73
C SER A 6 0.99 22.39 0.54
N ALA A 7 0.70 21.23 1.12
CA ALA A 7 1.44 20.73 2.26
C ALA A 7 2.90 20.43 1.86
N LYS A 8 3.84 20.66 2.79
CA LYS A 8 5.25 20.29 2.56
C LYS A 8 5.39 18.76 2.57
N LYS A 9 5.75 18.17 1.43
CA LYS A 9 6.12 16.75 1.33
C LYS A 9 7.47 16.53 2.01
N ARG A 10 7.52 15.67 3.03
CA ARG A 10 8.75 15.39 3.81
C ARG A 10 9.56 14.23 3.26
N ILE A 11 8.86 13.21 2.76
CA ILE A 11 9.46 12.01 2.19
C ILE A 11 8.67 11.59 0.95
N THR A 12 9.35 10.96 0.00
CA THR A 12 8.70 10.29 -1.12
C THR A 12 8.56 8.83 -0.76
N VAL A 13 7.32 8.36 -0.68
CA VAL A 13 6.99 6.95 -0.43
C VAL A 13 6.40 6.38 -1.71
N SER A 14 6.81 5.18 -2.09
CA SER A 14 6.19 4.48 -3.23
C SER A 14 4.89 3.80 -2.81
N ALA A 15 4.10 3.34 -3.79
CA ALA A 15 2.92 2.54 -3.48
C ALA A 15 3.29 1.19 -2.83
N GLY A 16 4.38 0.56 -3.27
CA GLY A 16 4.89 -0.67 -2.67
C GLY A 16 5.34 -0.47 -1.23
N GLU A 17 6.09 0.60 -0.98
CA GLU A 17 6.57 0.97 0.34
C GLU A 17 5.40 1.30 1.28
N SER A 18 4.36 1.97 0.78
CA SER A 18 3.14 2.24 1.57
C SER A 18 2.43 0.97 2.02
N VAL A 19 2.30 -0.01 1.12
CA VAL A 19 1.75 -1.34 1.47
C VAL A 19 2.59 -2.01 2.55
N ARG A 20 3.92 -1.97 2.40
CA ARG A 20 4.86 -2.54 3.36
C ARG A 20 4.76 -1.87 4.74
N ILE A 21 4.78 -0.54 4.78
CA ILE A 21 4.69 0.25 6.02
C ILE A 21 3.41 -0.11 6.77
N ILE A 22 2.26 -0.09 6.09
CA ILE A 22 0.98 -0.37 6.75
C ILE A 22 0.91 -1.83 7.21
N ARG A 23 1.43 -2.78 6.42
CA ARG A 23 1.50 -4.20 6.80
C ARG A 23 2.33 -4.38 8.08
N GLU A 24 3.51 -3.78 8.13
CA GLU A 24 4.44 -3.91 9.26
C GLU A 24 3.92 -3.20 10.52
N LEU A 25 3.28 -2.04 10.38
CA LEU A 25 2.60 -1.35 11.49
C LEU A 25 1.48 -2.20 12.11
N GLN A 26 0.88 -3.11 11.34
CA GLN A 26 -0.13 -4.06 11.83
C GLN A 26 0.45 -5.39 12.31
N GLY A 27 1.79 -5.54 12.34
CA GLY A 27 2.45 -6.77 12.77
C GLY A 27 2.23 -7.97 11.85
N LEU A 28 1.84 -7.75 10.59
CA LEU A 28 1.55 -8.82 9.64
C LEU A 28 2.80 -9.23 8.86
N SER A 29 3.02 -10.53 8.71
CA SER A 29 3.96 -11.05 7.71
C SER A 29 3.36 -11.00 6.29
N GLN A 30 4.20 -11.07 5.26
CA GLN A 30 3.71 -11.16 3.88
C GLN A 30 2.87 -12.43 3.65
N ASN A 31 3.20 -13.54 4.33
CA ASN A 31 2.39 -14.76 4.28
C ASN A 31 1.00 -14.55 4.90
N GLN A 32 0.91 -13.87 6.04
CA GLN A 32 -0.39 -13.56 6.65
C GLN A 32 -1.22 -12.63 5.77
N LEU A 33 -0.59 -11.63 5.14
CA LEU A 33 -1.29 -10.76 4.19
C LEU A 33 -1.73 -11.53 2.94
N ALA A 34 -0.92 -12.48 2.46
CA ALA A 34 -1.27 -13.36 1.34
C ALA A 34 -2.54 -14.15 1.65
N GLN A 35 -2.61 -14.77 2.84
CA GLN A 35 -3.80 -15.50 3.27
C GLN A 35 -5.05 -14.61 3.37
N ARG A 36 -4.92 -13.36 3.83
CA ARG A 36 -6.04 -12.43 3.93
C ARG A 36 -6.55 -11.89 2.59
N THR A 37 -5.68 -11.82 1.60
CA THR A 37 -5.96 -11.15 0.32
C THR A 37 -6.19 -12.13 -0.83
N GLY A 38 -5.77 -13.39 -0.67
CA GLY A 38 -5.68 -14.35 -1.76
C GLY A 38 -4.57 -14.03 -2.77
N ILE A 39 -3.75 -12.99 -2.53
CA ILE A 39 -2.63 -12.63 -3.40
C ILE A 39 -1.42 -13.47 -3.00
N PRO A 40 -0.74 -14.17 -3.93
CA PRO A 40 0.45 -14.94 -3.61
C PRO A 40 1.52 -14.09 -2.89
N GLN A 41 2.18 -14.66 -1.88
CA GLN A 41 3.22 -13.92 -1.13
C GLN A 41 4.33 -13.40 -2.05
N ALA A 42 4.74 -14.15 -3.06
CA ALA A 42 5.72 -13.70 -4.05
C ALA A 42 5.25 -12.43 -4.81
N THR A 43 3.94 -12.34 -5.11
CA THR A 43 3.35 -11.13 -5.71
C THR A 43 3.32 -9.97 -4.72
N LEU A 44 2.97 -10.21 -3.45
CA LEU A 44 3.05 -9.17 -2.42
C LEU A 44 4.48 -8.65 -2.25
N SER A 45 5.47 -9.53 -2.23
CA SER A 45 6.88 -9.15 -2.20
C SER A 45 7.28 -8.33 -3.42
N ALA A 46 6.85 -8.73 -4.62
CA ALA A 46 7.11 -7.96 -5.84
C ALA A 46 6.44 -6.58 -5.83
N ILE A 47 5.25 -6.45 -5.24
CA ILE A 47 4.57 -5.16 -5.04
C ILE A 47 5.33 -4.31 -4.02
N GLU A 48 5.66 -4.86 -2.86
CA GLU A 48 6.36 -4.14 -1.77
C GLU A 48 7.75 -3.66 -2.15
N ASN A 49 8.38 -4.29 -3.14
CA ASN A 49 9.68 -3.90 -3.70
C ASN A 49 9.56 -3.17 -5.05
N ASP A 50 8.37 -2.67 -5.41
CA ASP A 50 8.08 -1.91 -6.64
C ASP A 50 8.45 -2.61 -7.96
N ARG A 51 8.63 -3.95 -7.93
CA ARG A 51 8.88 -4.77 -9.13
C ARG A 51 7.61 -5.00 -9.95
N VAL A 52 6.44 -4.85 -9.32
CA VAL A 52 5.13 -4.96 -9.95
C VAL A 52 4.30 -3.74 -9.61
N ARG A 53 3.71 -3.10 -10.62
CA ARG A 53 2.80 -1.96 -10.41
C ARG A 53 1.55 -2.39 -9.65
N LEU A 54 1.18 -1.61 -8.64
CA LEU A 54 -0.07 -1.79 -7.91
C LEU A 54 -1.25 -1.24 -8.71
N GLY A 55 -2.01 -2.12 -9.37
CA GLY A 55 -3.25 -1.75 -10.05
C GLY A 55 -4.41 -1.48 -9.07
N VAL A 56 -5.43 -0.75 -9.55
CA VAL A 56 -6.59 -0.31 -8.74
C VAL A 56 -7.31 -1.48 -8.07
N GLU A 57 -7.54 -2.60 -8.76
CA GLU A 57 -8.24 -3.75 -8.18
C GLU A 57 -7.44 -4.40 -7.05
N ARG A 58 -6.12 -4.55 -7.21
CA ARG A 58 -5.25 -5.05 -6.13
C ARG A 58 -5.17 -4.06 -4.98
N ALA A 59 -5.15 -2.76 -5.26
CA ALA A 59 -5.19 -1.72 -4.23
C ALA A 59 -6.47 -1.82 -3.39
N LYS A 60 -7.64 -2.05 -4.00
CA LYS A 60 -8.91 -2.26 -3.27
C LYS A 60 -8.89 -3.52 -2.41
N VAL A 61 -8.27 -4.60 -2.87
CA VAL A 61 -8.14 -5.85 -2.10
C VAL A 61 -7.21 -5.65 -0.90
N LEU A 62 -6.02 -5.10 -1.14
CA LEU A 62 -5.04 -4.80 -0.08
C LEU A 62 -5.60 -3.82 0.95
N ALA A 63 -6.26 -2.75 0.51
CA ALA A 63 -6.85 -1.75 1.38
C ALA A 63 -7.91 -2.34 2.32
N ARG A 64 -8.74 -3.26 1.82
CA ARG A 64 -9.70 -4.01 2.66
C ARG A 64 -8.99 -4.88 3.69
N ALA A 65 -7.97 -5.64 3.28
CA ALA A 65 -7.23 -6.53 4.20
C ALA A 65 -6.41 -5.77 5.25
N LEU A 66 -5.90 -4.59 4.88
CA LEU A 66 -5.13 -3.67 5.73
C LEU A 66 -6.01 -2.61 6.42
N LYS A 67 -7.34 -2.68 6.29
CA LYS A 67 -8.29 -1.75 6.93
C LYS A 67 -7.95 -0.27 6.71
N CYS A 68 -7.51 0.09 5.52
CA CYS A 68 -7.21 1.47 5.14
C CYS A 68 -8.01 1.88 3.90
N HIS A 69 -8.05 3.18 3.59
CA HIS A 69 -8.65 3.64 2.35
C HIS A 69 -7.69 3.36 1.16
N PRO A 70 -8.16 2.93 -0.02
CA PRO A 70 -7.27 2.62 -1.16
C PRO A 70 -6.34 3.77 -1.55
N ALA A 71 -6.81 5.02 -1.43
CA ALA A 71 -6.01 6.20 -1.73
C ALA A 71 -4.69 6.28 -0.93
N VAL A 72 -4.65 5.72 0.29
CA VAL A 72 -3.43 5.69 1.12
C VAL A 72 -2.35 4.80 0.49
N LEU A 73 -2.73 3.79 -0.30
CA LEU A 73 -1.78 2.88 -0.94
C LEU A 73 -1.30 3.38 -2.31
N VAL A 74 -2.17 4.07 -3.06
CA VAL A 74 -1.88 4.50 -4.44
C VAL A 74 -1.50 5.97 -4.58
N PHE A 75 -1.78 6.79 -3.57
CA PHE A 75 -1.43 8.22 -3.52
C PHE A 75 -0.76 8.60 -2.17
N PRO A 76 0.38 8.00 -1.82
CA PRO A 76 1.09 8.27 -0.56
C PRO A 76 1.92 9.57 -0.53
#